data_AF-A0A3B8UBU0-F1
#
_entry.id   AF-A0A3B8UBU0-F1
#
_cell.length_a   1.000
_cell.length_b   1.000
_cell.length_c   1.000
_cell.angle_alpha   90.00
_cell.angle_beta   90.00
_cell.angle_gamma   90.00
#
_symmetry.space_group_name_H-M   'P 1'
#
loop_
_entity.id
_entity.type
_entity.pdbx_description
1 polymer ?
#
loop_
_entity_poly.entity_id
_entity_poly.type
_entity_poly.pdbx_seq_one_letter_code
_entity_poly.pdbx_strand_id
1 'polypeptide(L)'
;MAKKSSGKQRIEEEAEKLAASIAEKHGVRIYDVEYVKEGPEYYLNIYIDKDGGVGILDCEAVSRELSDRLDEEDLIREAYTLVVSSPGLGRALTKDRHLQNSIGEKVEGKLYKSDPEIGGKDFEGILRAWDKETVTIETEPVHKAAGKNKKDAQKQEISDDEPVTMVISRKNIAVLRLYLDL
;
A
#
# COMPACT_ATOMS: atom_id res chain seq x y z
N MET A 1 -26.33 -4.56 4.19
CA MET A 1 -26.53 -4.63 2.73
C MET A 1 -25.21 -5.00 2.10
N ALA A 2 -25.07 -6.21 1.56
CA ALA A 2 -23.85 -6.61 0.85
C ALA A 2 -23.75 -5.81 -0.46
N LYS A 3 -22.65 -5.08 -0.66
CA LYS A 3 -22.35 -4.48 -1.97
C LYS A 3 -22.27 -5.64 -2.97
N LYS A 4 -23.08 -5.62 -4.03
CA LYS A 4 -22.82 -6.48 -5.21
C LYS A 4 -21.40 -6.16 -5.66
N SER A 5 -20.49 -7.14 -5.62
CA SER A 5 -19.14 -6.94 -6.15
C SER A 5 -19.27 -6.66 -7.65
N SER A 6 -18.51 -5.69 -8.15
CA SER A 6 -18.47 -5.40 -9.59
C SER A 6 -17.88 -6.61 -10.32
N GLY A 7 -18.16 -6.79 -11.62
CA GLY A 7 -17.55 -7.89 -12.40
C GLY A 7 -16.02 -7.90 -12.30
N LYS A 8 -15.41 -6.70 -12.26
CA LYS A 8 -13.99 -6.50 -11.97
C LYS A 8 -13.56 -7.11 -10.62
N GLN A 9 -14.26 -6.74 -9.54
CA GLN A 9 -13.92 -7.21 -8.19
C GLN A 9 -14.04 -8.73 -8.09
N ARG A 10 -15.02 -9.34 -8.77
CA ARG A 10 -15.14 -10.80 -8.85
C ARG A 10 -13.94 -11.44 -9.54
N ILE A 11 -13.48 -10.89 -10.67
CA ILE A 11 -12.28 -11.39 -11.38
C ILE A 11 -11.06 -11.32 -10.47
N GLU A 12 -10.84 -10.18 -9.80
CA GLU A 12 -9.72 -10.02 -8.86
C GLU A 12 -9.77 -11.05 -7.72
N GLU A 13 -10.94 -11.24 -7.11
CA GLU A 13 -11.14 -12.22 -6.02
C GLU A 13 -10.95 -13.67 -6.46
N GLU A 14 -11.38 -14.04 -7.67
CA GLU A 14 -11.22 -15.40 -8.19
C GLU A 14 -9.78 -15.66 -8.64
N ALA A 15 -9.16 -14.71 -9.35
CA ALA A 15 -7.75 -14.78 -9.73
C ALA A 15 -6.82 -14.84 -8.50
N GLU A 16 -7.11 -14.07 -7.46
CA GLU A 16 -6.35 -14.10 -6.21
C GLU A 16 -6.41 -15.47 -5.51
N LYS A 17 -7.56 -16.14 -5.51
CA LYS A 17 -7.69 -17.49 -4.93
C LYS A 17 -6.83 -18.51 -5.67
N LEU A 18 -6.82 -18.46 -7.00
CA LEU A 18 -5.96 -19.32 -7.82
C LEU A 18 -4.48 -19.02 -7.54
N ALA A 19 -4.13 -17.74 -7.62
CA ALA A 19 -2.76 -17.26 -7.44
C ALA A 19 -2.22 -17.54 -6.04
N ALA A 20 -3.05 -17.54 -4.99
CA ALA A 20 -2.62 -17.80 -3.61
C ALA A 20 -1.97 -19.19 -3.45
N SER A 21 -2.59 -20.24 -3.99
CA SER A 21 -2.05 -21.60 -3.91
C SER A 21 -0.74 -21.77 -4.70
N ILE A 22 -0.66 -21.10 -5.86
CA ILE A 22 0.51 -21.10 -6.73
C ILE A 22 1.65 -20.32 -6.07
N ALA A 23 1.35 -19.16 -5.48
CA ALA A 23 2.32 -18.35 -4.76
C ALA A 23 2.95 -19.13 -3.61
N GLU A 24 2.14 -19.79 -2.77
CA GLU A 24 2.62 -20.61 -1.66
C GLU A 24 3.56 -21.73 -2.13
N LYS A 25 3.19 -22.44 -3.20
CA LYS A 25 4.03 -23.48 -3.82
C LYS A 25 5.38 -22.96 -4.28
N HIS A 26 5.45 -21.74 -4.80
CA HIS A 26 6.68 -21.10 -5.28
C HIS A 26 7.41 -20.28 -4.21
N GLY A 27 6.96 -20.32 -2.95
CA GLY A 27 7.62 -19.62 -1.84
C GLY A 27 7.50 -18.09 -1.90
N VAL A 28 6.46 -17.59 -2.57
CA VAL A 28 6.09 -16.17 -2.60
C VAL A 28 4.71 -15.97 -2.00
N ARG A 29 4.32 -14.73 -1.75
CA ARG A 29 3.00 -14.35 -1.24
C ARG A 29 2.34 -13.38 -2.19
N ILE A 30 1.01 -13.48 -2.34
CA ILE A 30 0.24 -12.47 -3.07
C ILE A 30 0.20 -11.20 -2.22
N TYR A 31 0.70 -10.10 -2.80
CA TYR A 31 0.57 -8.76 -2.24
C TYR A 31 -0.76 -8.14 -2.67
N ASP A 32 -1.05 -8.15 -3.97
CA ASP A 32 -2.26 -7.55 -4.51
C ASP A 32 -2.62 -8.14 -5.88
N VAL A 33 -3.88 -8.03 -6.26
CA VAL A 33 -4.41 -8.40 -7.59
C VAL A 33 -5.25 -7.24 -8.12
N GLU A 34 -5.00 -6.86 -9.37
CA GLU A 34 -5.73 -5.78 -10.03
C GLU A 34 -6.15 -6.17 -11.44
N TYR A 35 -7.44 -6.03 -11.73
CA TYR A 35 -7.96 -6.13 -13.09
C TYR A 35 -8.32 -4.74 -13.59
N VAL A 36 -7.47 -4.16 -14.44
CA VAL A 36 -7.58 -2.77 -14.88
C VAL A 36 -7.73 -2.67 -16.39
N LYS A 37 -8.36 -1.58 -16.83
CA LYS A 37 -8.44 -1.23 -18.25
C LYS A 37 -7.56 0.00 -18.49
N GLU A 38 -6.54 -0.17 -19.32
CA GLU A 38 -5.63 0.91 -19.72
C GLU A 38 -5.80 1.18 -21.21
N GLY A 39 -6.51 2.27 -21.53
CA GLY A 39 -6.88 2.57 -22.90
C GLY A 39 -7.78 1.46 -23.50
N PRO A 40 -7.38 0.83 -24.62
CA PRO A 40 -8.15 -0.26 -25.24
C PRO A 40 -7.90 -1.63 -24.60
N GLU A 41 -6.86 -1.80 -23.79
CA GLU A 41 -6.39 -3.10 -23.30
C GLU A 41 -6.80 -3.36 -21.85
N TYR A 42 -6.94 -4.64 -21.51
CA TYR A 42 -7.13 -5.09 -20.13
C TYR A 42 -5.86 -5.74 -19.61
N TYR A 43 -5.60 -5.52 -18.32
CA TYR A 43 -4.46 -6.08 -17.61
C TYR A 43 -4.95 -6.78 -16.35
N LEU A 44 -4.47 -8.00 -16.13
CA LEU A 44 -4.57 -8.70 -14.86
C LEU A 44 -3.19 -8.65 -14.20
N ASN A 45 -3.00 -7.69 -13.29
CA ASN A 45 -1.76 -7.51 -12.55
C ASN A 45 -1.80 -8.36 -11.28
N ILE A 46 -0.81 -9.22 -11.13
CA ILE A 46 -0.58 -10.05 -9.95
C ILE A 46 0.71 -9.56 -9.30
N TYR A 47 0.56 -8.91 -8.15
CA TYR A 47 1.69 -8.45 -7.37
C TYR A 47 2.07 -9.52 -6.36
N ILE A 48 3.30 -10.01 -6.49
CA ILE A 48 3.89 -10.99 -5.57
C ILE A 48 4.96 -10.34 -4.69
N ASP A 49 5.19 -10.91 -3.53
CA ASP A 49 6.21 -10.47 -2.60
C ASP A 49 6.89 -11.67 -1.93
N LYS A 50 8.12 -11.47 -1.44
CA LYS A 50 8.81 -12.41 -0.56
C LYS A 50 9.88 -11.70 0.25
N ASP A 51 10.29 -12.32 1.35
CA ASP A 51 11.43 -11.83 2.13
C ASP A 51 12.69 -11.86 1.26
N GLY A 52 13.47 -10.78 1.29
CA GLY A 52 14.63 -10.60 0.42
C GLY A 52 14.31 -10.12 -1.01
N GLY A 53 13.03 -9.88 -1.33
CA GLY A 53 12.59 -9.32 -2.60
C GLY A 53 12.35 -10.35 -3.70
N VAL A 54 11.51 -9.99 -4.67
CA VAL A 54 11.10 -10.86 -5.78
C VAL A 54 12.05 -10.70 -6.96
N GLY A 55 12.55 -11.83 -7.48
CA GLY A 55 13.37 -11.89 -8.69
C GLY A 55 12.56 -12.31 -9.92
N ILE A 56 13.19 -12.19 -11.10
CA ILE A 56 12.55 -12.51 -12.39
C ILE A 56 12.07 -13.95 -12.47
N LEU A 57 12.80 -14.90 -11.88
CA LEU A 57 12.44 -16.32 -11.89
C LEU A 57 11.20 -16.61 -11.05
N ASP A 58 10.98 -15.86 -9.97
CA ASP A 58 9.76 -15.99 -9.16
C ASP A 58 8.54 -15.54 -9.96
N CYS A 59 8.64 -14.39 -10.64
CA CYS A 59 7.59 -13.89 -11.52
C CYS A 59 7.29 -14.86 -12.66
N GLU A 60 8.32 -15.41 -13.29
CA GLU A 60 8.17 -16.38 -14.38
C GLU A 60 7.45 -17.66 -13.90
N ALA A 61 7.88 -18.22 -12.77
CA ALA A 61 7.30 -19.45 -12.23
C ALA A 61 5.81 -19.30 -11.90
N VAL A 62 5.44 -18.21 -11.23
CA VAL A 62 4.03 -17.89 -10.93
C VAL A 62 3.25 -17.60 -12.21
N SER A 63 3.82 -16.81 -13.14
CA SER A 63 3.14 -16.43 -14.39
C SER A 63 2.77 -17.63 -15.25
N ARG A 64 3.70 -18.58 -15.43
CA ARG A 64 3.46 -19.79 -16.23
C ARG A 64 2.32 -20.63 -15.66
N GLU A 65 2.40 -20.98 -14.38
CA GLU A 65 1.39 -21.85 -13.75
C GLU A 65 0.04 -21.16 -13.60
N LEU A 66 0.04 -19.85 -13.31
CA LEU A 66 -1.20 -19.10 -13.21
C LEU A 66 -1.87 -18.90 -14.57
N SER A 67 -1.12 -18.70 -15.65
CA SER A 67 -1.67 -18.62 -17.01
C SER A 67 -2.44 -19.89 -17.36
N ASP A 68 -1.82 -21.06 -17.17
CA ASP A 68 -2.45 -22.35 -17.43
C ASP A 68 -3.75 -22.50 -16.62
N ARG A 69 -3.72 -22.11 -15.34
CA ARG A 69 -4.88 -22.21 -14.46
C ARG A 69 -6.01 -21.23 -14.80
N LEU A 70 -5.67 -20.03 -15.26
CA LEU A 70 -6.65 -19.03 -15.70
C LEU A 70 -7.36 -19.47 -16.98
N ASP A 71 -6.64 -20.13 -17.90
CA ASP A 71 -7.22 -20.69 -19.13
C ASP A 71 -8.19 -21.85 -18.84
N GLU A 72 -7.90 -22.68 -17.84
CA GLU A 72 -8.79 -23.77 -17.41
C GLU A 72 -10.12 -23.27 -16.80
N GLU A 73 -10.06 -22.18 -16.02
CA GLU A 73 -11.22 -21.65 -15.29
C GLU A 73 -12.06 -20.67 -16.15
N ASP A 74 -11.52 -20.20 -17.29
CA ASP A 74 -12.18 -19.28 -18.24
C ASP A 74 -12.82 -18.05 -17.56
N LEU A 75 -12.06 -17.41 -16.66
CA LEU A 75 -12.56 -16.35 -15.78
C LEU A 75 -12.84 -15.01 -16.49
N ILE A 76 -12.08 -14.72 -17.55
CA ILE A 76 -12.06 -13.40 -18.22
C ILE A 76 -12.37 -13.60 -19.70
N ARG A 77 -13.48 -13.02 -20.17
CA ARG A 77 -13.93 -13.17 -21.56
C ARG A 77 -13.23 -12.23 -22.53
N GLU A 78 -12.87 -11.04 -22.05
CA GLU A 78 -12.16 -10.04 -22.83
C GLU A 78 -10.69 -10.43 -22.99
N ALA A 79 -10.08 -10.05 -24.12
CA ALA A 79 -8.64 -10.18 -24.28
C ALA A 79 -7.92 -9.33 -23.21
N TYR A 80 -6.96 -9.94 -22.52
CA TYR A 80 -6.20 -9.30 -21.46
C TYR A 80 -4.73 -9.75 -21.48
N THR A 81 -3.88 -8.97 -20.83
CA THR A 81 -2.48 -9.30 -20.57
C THR A 81 -2.31 -9.67 -19.11
N LEU A 82 -1.77 -10.87 -18.83
CA LEU A 82 -1.33 -11.25 -17.49
C LEU A 82 0.04 -10.64 -17.21
N VAL A 83 0.16 -9.93 -16.08
CA VAL A 83 1.43 -9.37 -15.61
C VAL A 83 1.68 -9.85 -14.19
N VAL A 84 2.83 -10.51 -13.97
CA VAL A 84 3.29 -10.89 -12.63
C VAL A 84 4.54 -10.10 -12.30
N SER A 85 4.50 -9.35 -11.19
CA SER A 85 5.61 -8.48 -10.79
C SER A 85 5.66 -8.27 -9.28
N SER A 86 6.77 -7.74 -8.79
CA SER A 86 6.81 -7.17 -7.44
C SER A 86 5.97 -5.88 -7.38
N PRO A 87 5.45 -5.46 -6.22
CA PRO A 87 4.78 -4.16 -6.06
C PRO A 87 5.69 -2.94 -6.27
N GLY A 88 6.99 -3.13 -6.48
CA GLY A 88 7.96 -2.07 -6.76
C GLY A 88 8.49 -1.34 -5.52
N LEU A 89 9.30 -0.31 -5.77
CA LEU A 89 9.85 0.55 -4.71
C LEU A 89 8.75 1.47 -4.16
N GLY A 90 8.48 1.40 -2.85
CA GLY A 90 7.47 2.20 -2.17
C GLY A 90 6.08 1.61 -2.32
N ARG A 91 5.89 0.37 -1.84
CA ARG A 91 4.65 -0.40 -1.86
C ARG A 91 3.46 0.47 -1.43
N ALA A 92 2.58 0.81 -2.37
CA ALA A 92 1.49 1.75 -2.12
C ALA A 92 0.38 1.12 -1.27
N LEU A 93 -0.04 1.83 -0.22
CA LEU A 93 -1.07 1.38 0.72
C LEU A 93 -2.45 1.93 0.33
N THR A 94 -2.90 1.55 -0.86
CA THR A 94 -4.17 2.04 -1.45
C THR A 94 -5.41 1.29 -0.96
N LYS A 95 -5.28 -0.02 -0.68
CA LYS A 95 -6.39 -0.90 -0.26
C LYS A 95 -6.36 -1.12 1.25
N ASP A 96 -7.54 -1.39 1.79
CA ASP A 96 -7.73 -1.73 3.21
C ASP A 96 -6.83 -2.91 3.66
N ARG A 97 -6.65 -3.93 2.81
CA ARG A 97 -5.72 -5.03 3.08
C ARG A 97 -4.25 -4.60 3.17
N HIS A 98 -3.84 -3.59 2.39
CA HIS A 98 -2.46 -3.11 2.43
C HIS A 98 -2.20 -2.43 3.77
N LEU A 99 -3.13 -1.61 4.24
CA LEU A 99 -3.08 -0.99 5.57
C LEU A 99 -3.08 -2.05 6.68
N GLN A 100 -3.96 -3.05 6.57
CA GLN A 100 -4.05 -4.14 7.54
C GLN A 100 -2.74 -4.94 7.66
N ASN A 101 -2.10 -5.25 6.53
CA ASN A 101 -0.85 -6.01 6.49
C ASN A 101 0.38 -5.15 6.84
N SER A 102 0.23 -3.83 6.93
CA SER A 102 1.32 -2.89 7.21
C SER A 102 1.26 -2.30 8.63
N ILE A 103 0.38 -2.81 9.50
CA ILE A 103 0.38 -2.40 10.91
C ILE A 103 1.72 -2.76 11.55
N GLY A 104 2.37 -1.78 12.18
CA GLY A 104 3.71 -1.91 12.77
C GLY A 104 4.85 -1.58 11.81
N GLU A 105 4.57 -1.43 10.52
CA GLU A 105 5.58 -1.05 9.52
C GLU A 105 5.77 0.46 9.47
N LYS A 106 6.98 0.87 9.09
CA LYS A 106 7.29 2.27 8.80
C LYS A 106 6.70 2.67 7.45
N VAL A 107 6.03 3.81 7.42
CA VAL A 107 5.37 4.36 6.24
C VAL A 107 5.81 5.80 6.02
N GLU A 108 5.77 6.22 4.76
CA GLU A 108 5.83 7.62 4.35
C GLU A 108 4.56 7.99 3.60
N GLY A 109 4.14 9.24 3.74
CA GLY A 109 2.98 9.74 3.05
C GLY A 109 3.04 11.22 2.76
N LYS A 110 2.13 11.64 1.87
CA LYS A 110 1.97 13.01 1.43
C LYS A 110 0.52 13.39 1.45
N LEU A 111 0.21 14.57 1.97
CA LEU A 111 -1.11 15.17 1.99
C LEU A 111 -1.36 16.01 0.74
N TYR A 112 -2.62 16.12 0.33
CA TYR A 112 -3.03 17.04 -0.75
C TYR A 112 -2.74 18.50 -0.38
N LYS A 113 -3.01 18.87 0.87
CA LYS A 113 -2.85 20.23 1.42
C LYS A 113 -1.90 20.19 2.62
N SER A 114 -1.23 21.32 2.86
CA SER A 114 -0.36 21.45 4.03
C SER A 114 -1.20 21.36 5.30
N ASP A 115 -0.69 20.64 6.28
CA ASP A 115 -1.28 20.51 7.61
C ASP A 115 -0.35 21.20 8.64
N PRO A 116 -0.81 22.24 9.35
CA PRO A 116 -0.01 22.93 10.37
C PRO A 116 0.40 22.05 11.56
N GLU A 117 -0.34 20.99 11.86
CA GLU A 117 -0.03 20.06 12.96
C GLU A 117 1.19 19.21 12.61
N ILE A 118 1.22 18.72 11.37
CA ILE A 118 2.37 17.97 10.79
C ILE A 118 3.52 18.91 10.42
N GLY A 119 3.24 20.19 10.16
CA GLY A 119 4.25 21.19 9.77
C GLY A 119 4.59 21.16 8.28
N GLY A 120 3.74 20.55 7.44
CA GLY A 120 3.99 20.40 6.01
C GLY A 120 2.96 19.54 5.31
N LYS A 121 3.32 18.99 4.14
CA LYS A 121 2.52 17.99 3.43
C LYS A 121 3.03 16.56 3.64
N ASP A 122 4.31 16.42 3.93
CA ASP A 122 4.96 15.11 4.00
C ASP A 122 5.02 14.66 5.47
N PHE A 123 4.83 13.36 5.70
CA PHE A 123 4.89 12.74 7.02
C PHE A 123 5.49 11.34 6.91
N GLU A 124 6.12 10.90 8.00
CA GLU A 124 6.72 9.57 8.13
C GLU A 124 6.47 9.05 9.54
N GLY A 125 6.31 7.74 9.70
CA GLY A 125 6.17 7.11 11.01
C GLY A 125 5.70 5.67 10.94
N ILE A 126 5.36 5.09 12.09
CA ILE A 126 4.85 3.73 12.19
C ILE A 126 3.33 3.72 12.03
N LEU A 127 2.80 2.92 11.11
CA LEU A 127 1.35 2.74 10.98
C LEU A 127 0.84 1.90 12.17
N ARG A 128 0.10 2.52 13.09
CA ARG A 128 -0.42 1.84 14.31
C ARG A 128 -1.83 1.31 14.15
N ALA A 129 -2.68 2.02 13.42
CA ALA A 129 -4.07 1.64 13.21
C ALA A 129 -4.64 2.24 11.93
N TRP A 130 -5.74 1.67 11.45
CA TRP A 130 -6.51 2.23 10.34
C TRP A 130 -8.00 1.91 10.51
N ASP A 131 -8.84 2.78 9.94
CA ASP A 131 -10.25 2.50 9.72
C ASP A 131 -10.70 3.04 8.35
N LYS A 132 -12.01 3.11 8.09
CA LYS A 132 -12.55 3.58 6.81
C LYS A 132 -12.27 5.05 6.53
N GLU A 133 -11.98 5.85 7.54
CA GLU A 133 -11.85 7.29 7.48
C GLU A 133 -10.44 7.79 7.79
N THR A 134 -9.70 7.07 8.63
CA THR A 134 -8.42 7.53 9.19
C THR A 134 -7.33 6.47 9.18
N VAL A 135 -6.09 6.95 9.28
CA VAL A 135 -4.91 6.16 9.67
C VAL A 135 -4.27 6.83 10.89
N THR A 136 -3.72 6.00 11.77
CA THR A 136 -2.99 6.45 12.96
C THR A 136 -1.51 6.19 12.75
N ILE A 137 -0.73 7.26 12.71
CA ILE A 137 0.73 7.20 12.52
C ILE A 137 1.39 7.62 13.83
N GLU A 138 2.34 6.83 14.29
CA GLU A 138 3.20 7.17 15.41
C GLU A 138 4.53 7.71 14.85
N THR A 139 4.89 8.93 15.24
CA THR A 139 6.12 9.59 14.77
C THR A 139 7.04 9.88 15.93
N GLU A 140 8.35 9.93 15.63
CA GLU A 140 9.30 10.57 16.52
C GLU A 140 8.94 12.06 16.67
N PRO A 141 9.25 12.68 17.83
CA PRO A 141 8.95 14.09 18.05
C PRO A 141 9.66 14.96 17.02
N VAL A 142 8.87 15.66 16.19
CA VAL A 142 9.40 16.63 15.23
C VAL A 142 9.86 17.86 16.00
N HIS A 143 11.17 18.05 16.18
CA HIS A 143 11.71 19.31 16.63
C HIS A 143 11.37 20.39 15.58
N LYS A 144 10.34 21.20 15.84
CA LYS A 144 10.04 22.37 15.01
C LYS A 144 11.25 23.30 15.05
N ALA A 145 12.00 23.39 13.95
CA ALA A 145 13.02 24.43 13.81
C ALA A 145 12.32 25.78 13.95
N ALA A 146 12.67 26.52 15.00
CA ALA A 146 12.13 27.84 15.29
C ALA A 146 12.19 28.71 14.03
N GLY A 147 11.04 29.15 13.55
CA GLY A 147 10.95 30.17 12.52
C GLY A 147 11.80 31.37 12.94
N LYS A 148 12.66 31.85 12.03
CA LYS A 148 13.46 33.06 12.23
C LYS A 148 12.53 34.27 12.31
N ASN A 149 11.94 34.51 13.48
CA ASN A 149 11.44 35.80 13.91
C ASN A 149 11.73 35.93 15.41
N LYS A 150 12.86 36.58 15.71
CA LYS A 150 13.16 37.07 17.05
C LYS A 150 12.12 38.13 17.41
N LYS A 151 11.16 37.78 18.26
CA LYS A 151 10.84 38.50 19.50
C LYS A 151 9.72 37.76 20.23
N ASP A 152 10.02 37.44 21.48
CA ASP A 152 9.11 37.05 22.56
C ASP A 152 8.41 35.69 22.42
N ALA A 153 9.13 34.62 22.78
CA ALA A 153 8.53 33.31 23.05
C ALA A 153 8.98 32.81 24.43
N GLN A 154 8.03 32.74 25.37
CA GLN A 154 8.17 31.99 26.61
C GLN A 154 8.46 30.54 26.27
N LYS A 155 9.54 30.02 26.84
CA LYS A 155 10.01 28.66 26.69
C LYS A 155 9.09 27.74 27.51
N GLN A 156 8.15 27.09 26.84
CA GLN A 156 7.34 26.04 27.45
C GLN A 156 8.08 24.72 27.23
N GLU A 157 8.57 24.14 28.33
CA GLU A 157 9.23 22.83 28.35
C GLU A 157 8.22 21.76 27.93
N ILE A 158 8.49 21.09 26.80
CA ILE A 158 7.75 19.91 26.36
C ILE A 158 8.67 18.72 26.67
N SER A 159 8.14 17.72 27.39
CA SER A 159 8.86 16.50 27.76
C SER A 159 9.35 15.75 26.53
N ASP A 160 10.67 15.51 26.46
CA ASP A 160 11.44 15.21 25.24
C ASP A 160 11.40 13.75 24.73
N ASP A 161 10.57 12.83 25.25
CA ASP A 161 10.76 11.39 24.96
C ASP A 161 9.50 10.56 24.65
N GLU A 162 8.31 11.16 24.51
CA GLU A 162 7.12 10.37 24.16
C GLU A 162 6.79 10.44 22.67
N PRO A 163 6.54 9.27 22.02
CA PRO A 163 6.16 9.23 20.62
C PRO A 163 4.85 9.98 20.40
N VAL A 164 4.80 10.79 19.36
CA VAL A 164 3.62 11.59 19.02
C VAL A 164 2.73 10.77 18.09
N THR A 165 1.45 10.63 18.45
CA THR A 165 0.47 9.98 17.59
C THR A 165 -0.31 11.02 16.80
N MET A 166 -0.36 10.86 15.47
CA MET A 166 -1.18 11.66 14.56
C MET A 166 -2.28 10.81 13.93
N VAL A 167 -3.50 11.35 13.89
CA VAL A 167 -4.65 10.71 13.23
C VAL A 167 -4.97 11.49 11.96
N ILE A 168 -4.71 10.87 10.81
CA ILE A 168 -4.81 11.53 9.51
C ILE A 168 -6.03 11.00 8.77
N SER A 169 -6.90 11.89 8.28
CA SER A 169 -7.99 11.48 7.40
C SER A 169 -7.45 10.92 6.08
N ARG A 170 -7.88 9.71 5.71
CA ARG A 170 -7.54 9.05 4.44
C ARG A 170 -7.88 9.89 3.22
N LYS A 171 -8.90 10.74 3.30
CA LYS A 171 -9.29 11.67 2.21
C LYS A 171 -8.29 12.80 1.98
N ASN A 172 -7.45 13.10 2.97
CA ASN A 172 -6.43 14.14 2.87
C ASN A 172 -5.10 13.60 2.35
N ILE A 173 -4.93 12.28 2.32
CA ILE A 173 -3.70 11.59 1.90
C ILE A 173 -3.70 11.44 0.38
N ALA A 174 -2.70 12.05 -0.26
CA ALA A 174 -2.44 11.90 -1.69
C ALA A 174 -1.62 10.64 -1.99
N VAL A 175 -0.67 10.30 -1.12
CA VAL A 175 0.19 9.13 -1.24
C VAL A 175 0.42 8.56 0.15
N LEU A 176 0.38 7.23 0.26
CA LEU A 176 0.84 6.49 1.42
C LEU A 176 1.48 5.21 0.94
N ARG A 177 2.69 4.93 1.42
CA ARG A 177 3.47 3.75 1.02
C ARG A 177 4.39 3.30 2.14
N LEU A 178 4.85 2.05 2.07
CA LEU A 178 5.91 1.58 2.96
C LEU A 178 7.17 2.41 2.75
N TYR A 179 7.81 2.77 3.86
CA TYR A 179 9.10 3.42 3.87
C TYR A 179 10.16 2.46 3.33
N LEU A 180 11.09 2.99 2.54
CA LEU A 180 12.24 2.24 2.05
C LEU A 180 13.51 2.77 2.72
N ASP A 181 14.17 1.93 3.50
CA ASP A 181 15.54 2.17 3.95
C ASP A 181 16.48 1.87 2.76
N LEU A 182 16.74 2.88 1.91
CA LEU A 182 17.67 2.81 0.78
C LEU A 182 19.13 3.04 1.22
#